data_AF-A0AA96UX24-F1
#
_entry.id   AF-A0AA96UX24-F1
#
_cell.length_a   1.000
_cell.length_b   1.000
_cell.length_c   1.000
_cell.angle_alpha   90.00
_cell.angle_beta   90.00
_cell.angle_gamma   90.00
#
_symmetry.space_group_name_H-M   'P 1'
#
loop_
_entity.id
_entity.type
_entity.pdbx_description
1 polymer ?
#
loop_
_entity_poly.entity_id
_entity_poly.type
_entity_poly.pdbx_seq_one_letter_code
_entity_poly.pdbx_strand_id
1 'polypeptide(L)'
;MLFYIFYLNWMFSMIFIYMNHPLSLGCILLIQTILVSLASGWMFSNFWFSYILFLIMIGGMLVMFIYMTSIASNEKFKMPKNMLIFSFISMIIMFLILILLDNFFSNLM
;
A
#
# COMPACT_ATOMS: atom_id res chain seq x y z
N MET A 1 -0.68 -15.96 -0.36
CA MET A 1 -1.44 -14.71 -0.13
C MET A 1 -0.66 -13.66 0.66
N LEU A 2 -0.13 -13.98 1.86
CA LEU A 2 0.64 -13.03 2.68
C LEU A 2 1.81 -12.37 1.92
N PHE A 3 2.54 -13.12 1.10
CA PHE A 3 3.60 -12.59 0.26
C PHE A 3 3.12 -11.47 -0.69
N TYR A 4 1.94 -11.64 -1.31
CA TYR A 4 1.33 -10.61 -2.16
C TYR A 4 0.93 -9.37 -1.36
N ILE A 5 0.36 -9.55 -0.16
CA ILE A 5 -0.05 -8.43 0.71
C ILE A 5 1.18 -7.62 1.16
N PHE A 6 2.27 -8.29 1.54
CA PHE A 6 3.52 -7.62 1.91
C PHE A 6 4.15 -6.89 0.74
N TYR A 7 4.14 -7.48 -0.44
CA TYR A 7 4.63 -6.80 -1.62
C TYR A 7 3.81 -5.55 -1.97
N LEU A 8 2.47 -5.63 -1.92
CA LEU A 8 1.61 -4.47 -2.15
C LEU A 8 1.89 -3.36 -1.12
N ASN A 9 2.09 -3.70 0.16
CA ASN A 9 2.49 -2.72 1.18
C ASN A 9 3.81 -2.03 0.83
N TRP A 10 4.80 -2.80 0.38
CA TRP A 10 6.09 -2.25 -0.01
C TRP A 10 5.98 -1.30 -1.21
N MET A 11 5.18 -1.67 -2.22
CA MET A 11 4.88 -0.81 -3.36
C MET A 11 4.30 0.54 -2.96
N PHE A 12 3.27 0.53 -2.10
CA PHE A 12 2.67 1.77 -1.63
C PHE A 12 3.63 2.60 -0.78
N SER A 13 4.56 1.97 -0.04
CA SER A 13 5.56 2.69 0.76
C SER A 13 6.57 3.43 -0.10
N MET A 14 6.97 2.84 -1.24
CA MET A 14 7.86 3.51 -2.17
C MET A 14 7.15 4.66 -2.90
N ILE A 15 5.87 4.50 -3.23
CA ILE A 15 5.06 5.57 -3.83
C ILE A 15 4.92 6.74 -2.85
N PHE A 16 4.75 6.46 -1.55
CA PHE A 16 4.58 7.47 -0.50
C PHE A 16 5.73 8.48 -0.47
N ILE A 17 6.98 8.02 -0.64
CA ILE A 17 8.18 8.87 -0.60
C ILE A 17 8.17 9.94 -1.69
N TYR A 18 7.54 9.67 -2.83
CA TYR A 18 7.54 10.58 -4.00
C TYR A 18 6.30 11.49 -4.07
N MET A 19 5.32 11.32 -3.19
CA MET A 19 4.10 12.12 -3.22
C MET A 19 4.22 13.39 -2.40
N ASN A 20 3.86 14.52 -3.00
CA ASN A 20 3.92 15.83 -2.33
C ASN A 20 2.54 16.34 -1.89
N HIS A 21 1.47 15.87 -2.53
CA HIS A 21 0.13 16.40 -2.26
C HIS A 21 -0.46 15.73 -0.99
N PRO A 22 -0.94 16.50 0.01
CA PRO A 22 -1.42 15.94 1.28
C PRO A 22 -2.58 14.94 1.09
N LEU A 23 -3.46 15.21 0.12
CA LEU A 23 -4.54 14.28 -0.25
C LEU A 23 -4.00 12.92 -0.74
N SER A 24 -2.98 12.90 -1.60
CA SER A 24 -2.46 11.63 -2.13
C SER A 24 -1.68 10.86 -1.06
N LEU A 25 -0.96 11.57 -0.18
CA LEU A 25 -0.33 10.98 1.00
C LEU A 25 -1.37 10.32 1.92
N GLY A 26 -2.49 11.00 2.19
CA GLY A 26 -3.59 10.45 2.98
C GLY A 26 -4.24 9.21 2.35
N CYS A 27 -4.49 9.23 1.03
CA CYS A 27 -5.02 8.09 0.32
C CYS A 27 -4.08 6.87 0.34
N ILE A 28 -2.77 7.08 0.17
CA ILE A 28 -1.77 6.00 0.22
C ILE A 28 -1.71 5.37 1.61
N LEU A 29 -1.74 6.21 2.65
CA LEU A 29 -1.76 5.75 4.03
C LEU A 29 -3.01 4.93 4.35
N LEU A 30 -4.19 5.37 3.89
CA LEU A 30 -5.42 4.58 4.05
C LEU A 30 -5.27 3.19 3.41
N ILE A 31 -4.77 3.11 2.17
CA ILE A 31 -4.56 1.81 1.50
C ILE A 31 -3.57 0.93 2.27
N GLN A 32 -2.45 1.49 2.76
CA GLN A 32 -1.50 0.74 3.58
C GLN A 32 -2.13 0.20 4.87
N THR A 33 -2.93 1.01 5.57
CA THR A 33 -3.57 0.55 6.82
C THR A 33 -4.53 -0.62 6.59
N ILE A 34 -5.26 -0.60 5.48
CA ILE A 34 -6.12 -1.71 5.07
C ILE A 34 -5.26 -2.95 4.81
N LEU A 35 -4.17 -2.82 4.05
CA LEU A 35 -3.27 -3.93 3.74
C LEU A 35 -2.60 -4.50 5.00
N VAL A 36 -2.20 -3.67 5.96
CA VAL A 36 -1.61 -4.11 7.24
C VAL A 36 -2.66 -4.82 8.11
N SER A 37 -3.90 -4.31 8.19
CA SER A 37 -4.97 -5.00 8.92
C SER A 37 -5.25 -6.38 8.31
N LEU A 38 -5.27 -6.49 6.98
CA LEU A 38 -5.42 -7.77 6.28
C LEU A 38 -4.23 -8.69 6.56
N ALA A 39 -2.99 -8.20 6.50
CA ALA A 39 -1.81 -9.00 6.83
C ALA A 39 -1.88 -9.56 8.27
N SER A 40 -2.27 -8.72 9.23
CA SER A 40 -2.42 -9.14 10.63
C SER A 40 -3.53 -10.19 10.82
N GLY A 41 -4.65 -10.07 10.10
CA GLY A 41 -5.73 -11.05 10.12
C GLY A 41 -5.34 -12.40 9.52
N TRP A 42 -4.37 -12.42 8.61
CA TRP A 42 -3.82 -13.68 8.06
C TRP A 42 -2.76 -14.31 8.98
N MET A 43 -2.09 -13.52 9.82
CA MET A 43 -1.06 -14.01 10.75
C MET A 43 -1.65 -14.58 12.04
N PHE A 44 -2.75 -14.02 12.52
CA PHE A 44 -3.43 -14.49 13.73
C PHE A 44 -4.66 -15.33 13.38
N SER A 45 -4.98 -16.30 14.23
CA SER A 45 -6.15 -17.17 14.04
C SER A 45 -7.50 -16.44 14.24
N ASN A 46 -7.51 -15.34 15.01
CA ASN A 46 -8.70 -14.56 15.31
C ASN A 46 -8.57 -13.13 14.76
N PHE A 47 -9.60 -12.66 14.06
CA PHE A 47 -9.66 -11.33 13.44
C PHE A 47 -9.87 -10.16 14.41
N TRP A 48 -10.02 -10.42 15.71
CA TRP A 48 -10.36 -9.39 16.70
C TRP A 48 -9.29 -8.27 16.76
N PHE A 49 -8.01 -8.65 16.75
CA PHE A 49 -6.91 -7.69 16.75
C PHE A 49 -6.82 -6.90 15.43
N SER A 50 -6.99 -7.56 14.28
CA SER A 50 -7.00 -6.88 12.98
C SER A 50 -8.14 -5.86 12.83
N TYR A 51 -9.30 -6.14 13.43
CA TYR A 51 -10.44 -5.25 13.41
C TYR A 51 -10.22 -4.00 14.27
N ILE A 52 -9.68 -4.18 15.48
CA ILE A 52 -9.31 -3.06 16.36
C ILE A 52 -8.28 -2.15 15.67
N LEU A 53 -7.25 -2.74 15.06
CA LEU A 53 -6.24 -2.00 14.29
C LEU A 53 -6.87 -1.20 13.15
N PHE A 54 -7.77 -1.81 12.38
CA PHE A 54 -8.45 -1.16 11.26
C PHE A 54 -9.27 0.06 11.72
N LEU A 55 -10.09 -0.09 12.77
CA LEU A 55 -10.96 0.99 13.25
C LEU A 55 -10.17 2.19 13.80
N ILE A 56 -9.15 1.94 14.61
CA ILE A 56 -8.37 3.01 15.24
C ILE A 56 -7.58 3.78 14.18
N MET A 57 -6.94 3.08 13.24
CA MET A 57 -6.11 3.72 12.21
C MET A 57 -6.94 4.53 11.21
N ILE A 58 -8.09 4.01 10.76
CA ILE A 58 -8.95 4.73 9.82
C ILE A 58 -9.61 5.94 10.48
N GLY A 59 -10.07 5.81 11.73
CA GLY A 59 -10.66 6.92 12.47
C GLY A 59 -9.71 8.11 12.59
N GLY A 60 -8.45 7.85 13.00
CA GLY A 60 -7.42 8.90 13.11
C GLY A 60 -7.03 9.51 11.77
N MET A 61 -6.90 8.70 10.72
CA MET A 61 -6.52 9.18 9.40
C MET A 61 -7.61 10.02 8.73
N LEU A 62 -8.89 9.68 8.90
CA LEU A 62 -10.00 10.45 8.32
C LEU A 62 -10.10 11.86 8.94
N VAL A 63 -9.86 12.01 10.24
CA VAL A 63 -9.86 13.32 10.91
C VAL A 63 -8.71 14.19 10.38
N MET A 64 -7.50 13.64 10.27
CA MET A 64 -6.37 14.37 9.70
C MET A 64 -6.58 14.72 8.22
N PHE A 65 -7.23 13.84 7.46
CA PHE A 65 -7.55 14.08 6.05
C PHE A 65 -8.48 15.28 5.87
N ILE A 66 -9.60 15.31 6.61
CA ILE A 66 -10.57 16.42 6.56
C ILE A 66 -9.88 17.75 6.94
N TYR A 67 -9.07 17.73 7.99
CA TYR A 67 -8.32 18.91 8.43
C TYR A 67 -7.39 19.45 7.34
N MET A 68 -6.56 18.59 6.74
CA MET A 68 -5.61 19.02 5.70
C MET A 68 -6.30 19.49 4.42
N THR A 69 -7.42 18.87 4.02
CA THR A 69 -8.19 19.34 2.86
C THR A 69 -8.87 20.68 3.08
N SER A 70 -9.20 21.02 4.32
CA SER A 70 -9.83 22.31 4.65
C SER A 70 -8.85 23.49 4.61
N ILE A 71 -7.54 23.21 4.71
CA ILE A 71 -6.48 24.23 4.79
C ILE A 71 -5.71 24.36 3.48
N ALA A 72 -5.56 23.28 2.71
CA ALA A 72 -4.81 23.30 1.48
C ALA A 72 -5.60 23.97 0.34
N SER A 73 -4.97 24.92 -0.35
CA SER A 73 -5.42 25.37 -1.67
C SER A 73 -5.42 24.20 -2.64
N ASN A 74 -6.43 24.09 -3.51
CA ASN A 74 -6.55 23.07 -4.56
C ASN A 74 -5.42 23.18 -5.62
N GLU A 75 -4.19 22.87 -5.23
CA GLU A 75 -3.06 22.82 -6.15
C GLU A 75 -3.26 21.69 -7.16
N LYS A 76 -2.92 21.96 -8.42
CA LYS A 76 -3.05 20.97 -9.49
C LYS A 76 -2.15 19.78 -9.18
N PHE A 77 -2.76 18.60 -9.15
CA PHE A 77 -2.06 17.35 -8.90
C PHE A 77 -0.98 17.09 -9.97
N LYS A 78 0.30 17.07 -9.56
CA LYS A 78 1.44 16.74 -10.41
C LYS A 78 2.03 15.40 -9.97
N MET A 79 1.85 14.36 -10.78
CA MET A 79 2.53 13.08 -10.58
C MET A 79 3.99 13.18 -11.05
N PRO A 80 4.97 12.80 -10.22
CA PRO A 80 6.36 12.75 -10.66
C PRO A 80 6.56 11.61 -11.68
N LYS A 81 7.12 11.91 -12.85
CA LYS A 81 7.38 10.90 -13.90
C LYS A 81 8.27 9.74 -13.41
N ASN A 82 9.18 10.00 -12.47
CA ASN A 82 10.05 8.97 -11.88
C ASN A 82 9.27 7.93 -11.08
N MET A 83 8.13 8.28 -10.48
CA MET A 83 7.27 7.33 -9.78
C MET A 83 6.69 6.28 -10.73
N LEU A 84 6.22 6.69 -11.91
CA LEU A 84 5.66 5.76 -12.88
C LEU A 84 6.71 4.72 -13.27
N ILE A 85 7.92 5.16 -13.63
CA ILE A 85 9.02 4.26 -14.00
C ILE A 85 9.35 3.30 -12.86
N PHE A 86 9.49 3.79 -11.63
CA PHE A 86 9.79 2.95 -10.48
C PHE A 86 8.68 1.91 -10.23
N SER A 87 7.41 2.32 -10.32
CA SER A 87 6.26 1.42 -10.13
C SER A 87 6.15 0.36 -11.21
N PHE A 88 6.56 0.65 -12.45
CA PHE A 88 6.61 -0.34 -13.53
C PHE A 88 7.72 -1.36 -13.29
N ILE A 89 8.91 -0.91 -12.91
CA ILE A 89 10.06 -1.79 -12.64
C ILE A 89 9.75 -2.77 -11.51
N SER A 90 9.19 -2.27 -10.42
CA SER A 90 8.85 -3.13 -9.28
C SER A 90 7.79 -4.17 -9.66
N MET A 91 6.75 -3.80 -10.41
CA MET A 91 5.75 -4.77 -10.90
C MET A 91 6.39 -5.89 -11.74
N ILE A 92 7.37 -5.57 -12.59
CA ILE A 92 8.13 -6.57 -13.36
C ILE A 92 8.91 -7.50 -12.42
N ILE A 93 9.58 -6.94 -11.41
CA ILE A 93 10.35 -7.72 -10.42
C ILE A 93 9.44 -8.74 -9.73
N MET A 94 8.23 -8.36 -9.36
CA MET A 94 7.32 -9.34 -8.76
C MET A 94 6.83 -10.40 -9.69
N PHE A 95 6.53 -10.03 -10.93
CA PHE A 95 6.13 -11.03 -11.90
C PHE A 95 7.22 -12.10 -12.06
N LEU A 96 8.50 -11.69 -12.09
CA LEU A 96 9.64 -12.60 -12.10
C LEU A 96 9.72 -13.46 -10.83
N ILE A 97 9.57 -12.86 -9.65
CA ILE A 97 9.58 -13.62 -8.38
C ILE A 97 8.45 -14.65 -8.34
N LEU A 98 7.27 -14.32 -8.85
CA LEU A 98 6.13 -15.24 -8.87
C LEU A 98 6.36 -16.43 -9.79
N ILE A 99 6.99 -16.22 -10.95
CA ILE A 99 7.37 -17.32 -11.84
C ILE A 99 8.36 -18.27 -11.14
N LEU A 100 9.32 -17.72 -10.39
CA LEU A 100 10.32 -18.54 -9.68
C LEU A 100 9.74 -19.31 -8.49
N LEU A 101 8.73 -18.75 -7.82
CA LEU A 101 8.08 -19.39 -6.67
C LEU A 101 7.05 -20.45 -7.08
N ASP A 102 6.62 -20.47 -8.33
CA ASP A 102 5.68 -21.48 -8.80
C ASP A 102 6.42 -22.81 -9.04
N ASN A 103 6.13 -23.78 -8.17
CA ASN A 103 6.67 -25.14 -8.28
C ASN A 103 6.38 -25.80 -9.64
N PHE A 104 5.36 -25.33 -10.36
CA PHE A 104 5.07 -25.83 -11.70
C PHE A 104 6.17 -25.47 -12.71
N PHE A 105 6.72 -24.25 -12.66
CA PHE A 105 7.81 -23.84 -13.55
C PHE A 105 9.16 -24.39 -13.12
N SER A 106 9.43 -24.54 -11.82
CA SER A 106 10.68 -25.14 -11.32
C SER A 106 10.83 -26.61 -11.67
N ASN A 107 9.73 -27.34 -11.84
CA ASN A 107 9.73 -28.75 -12.25
C ASN A 107 9.79 -28.95 -13.78
N LEU A 108 9.62 -27.88 -14.56
CA LEU A 108 9.63 -27.87 -16.03
C LEU A 108 10.99 -27.48 -16.62
N MET A 109 11.86 -26.84 -15.81
CA MET A 109 13.29 -26.70 -16.06
C MET A 109 14.07 -27.88 -15.48
#